data_AF-A0A660LHR4-F1
#
_entry.id   AF-A0A660LHR4-F1
#
_cell.length_a   1.000
_cell.length_b   1.000
_cell.length_c   1.000
_cell.angle_alpha   90.00
_cell.angle_beta   90.00
_cell.angle_gamma   90.00
#
_symmetry.space_group_name_H-M   'P 1'
#
loop_
_entity.id
_entity.type
_entity.pdbx_description
1 polymer ?
#
loop_
_entity_poly.entity_id
_entity_poly.type
_entity_poly.pdbx_seq_one_letter_code
_entity_poly.pdbx_strand_id
1 'polypeptide(L)'
;MNDLIATLAAEDPARAVTPSAAEAARMDETLRRLLADASPAAADDRRLGPADDPRLGAAGAPPAGAAADPRLGAAGTPRTGAADGRSRRRAAAPRPSRAPRRRAWALVPVALGTLALSLGVAVPGGKTPAVIAPQPASAATVLAELRGKAATATVPNGRYAYQKQLAYVSHMRGSTGTGGRFVVVLPHELEQWVDADGNAVGKEVIHEDQATFPTPEDEAAYERLGEGPPPYQSGPYRIRDFKVAGLTVPEVAQLPTDPTALRSALERGQLALLPATAQLLASPIASAQLKAALFSVLKSLPGARLVPSAQDLQGRAGVGVEFEDDAWRTLFLFDPDTGALLGTRSIGKQEVPGRTISDWWLVVDATRTDTAPKTAR
;
A
#
# COMPACT_ATOMS: atom_id res chain seq x y z
N MET A 1 -9.75 -15.68 33.85
CA MET A 1 -9.88 -15.73 32.38
C MET A 1 -8.46 -15.66 31.86
N ASN A 2 -7.84 -16.83 31.66
CA ASN A 2 -6.41 -16.93 31.37
C ASN A 2 -6.13 -16.32 30.00
N ASP A 3 -5.03 -15.57 29.93
CA ASP A 3 -4.52 -14.95 28.73
C ASP A 3 -4.27 -16.04 27.67
N LEU A 4 -5.09 -16.03 26.62
CA LEU A 4 -5.07 -17.01 25.55
C LEU A 4 -3.75 -16.95 24.76
N ILE A 5 -3.06 -15.81 24.78
CA ILE A 5 -1.73 -15.63 24.18
C ILE A 5 -0.66 -16.29 25.06
N ALA A 6 -0.76 -16.14 26.40
CA ALA A 6 0.14 -16.82 27.33
C ALA A 6 -0.02 -18.36 27.29
N THR A 7 -1.22 -18.85 26.97
CA THR A 7 -1.52 -20.29 26.88
C THR A 7 -0.91 -20.89 25.61
N LEU A 8 -0.92 -20.17 24.49
CA LEU A 8 -0.23 -20.58 23.25
C LEU A 8 1.30 -20.49 23.35
N ALA A 9 1.84 -19.63 24.21
CA ALA A 9 3.28 -19.52 24.45
C ALA A 9 3.84 -20.63 25.37
N ALA A 10 3.00 -21.28 26.17
CA ALA A 10 3.42 -22.29 27.15
C ALA A 10 3.58 -23.71 26.59
N GLU A 11 3.02 -24.01 25.41
CA GLU A 11 3.01 -25.38 24.85
C GLU A 11 4.23 -25.72 23.98
N ASP A 12 5.15 -24.77 23.71
CA ASP A 12 6.37 -25.04 22.93
C ASP A 12 7.59 -24.24 23.45
N PRO A 13 8.31 -24.75 24.46
CA PRO A 13 9.48 -24.08 25.02
C PRO A 13 10.71 -24.06 24.07
N ALA A 14 10.63 -24.67 22.87
CA ALA A 14 11.72 -24.66 21.90
C ALA A 14 11.63 -23.49 20.89
N ARG A 15 10.60 -22.63 20.95
CA ARG A 15 10.33 -21.63 19.90
C ARG A 15 10.65 -20.18 20.25
N ALA A 16 11.63 -19.96 21.13
CA ALA A 16 12.32 -18.68 21.27
C ALA A 16 13.35 -18.48 20.15
N VAL A 17 12.96 -18.69 18.89
CA VAL A 17 13.77 -18.25 17.76
C VAL A 17 13.19 -16.91 17.37
N THR A 18 13.85 -15.82 17.77
CA THR A 18 13.64 -14.53 17.13
C THR A 18 13.94 -14.74 15.65
N PRO A 19 12.94 -14.65 14.76
CA PRO A 19 13.17 -14.97 13.37
C PRO A 19 14.11 -13.93 12.75
N SER A 20 14.95 -14.39 11.83
CA SER A 20 16.15 -13.67 11.39
C SER A 20 15.85 -12.74 10.21
N ALA A 21 16.67 -11.69 10.04
CA ALA A 21 16.60 -10.83 8.84
C ALA A 21 16.69 -11.62 7.52
N ALA A 22 17.26 -12.84 7.54
CA ALA A 22 17.34 -13.72 6.38
C ALA A 22 15.97 -14.29 5.95
N GLU A 23 15.04 -14.51 6.87
CA GLU A 23 13.67 -14.99 6.55
C GLU A 23 12.87 -13.92 5.81
N ALA A 24 12.90 -12.70 6.32
CA ALA A 24 12.27 -11.56 5.67
C ALA A 24 12.86 -11.31 4.27
N ALA A 25 14.17 -11.47 4.10
CA ALA A 25 14.83 -11.36 2.79
C ALA A 25 14.44 -12.47 1.81
N ARG A 26 14.27 -13.71 2.29
CA ARG A 26 13.76 -14.82 1.45
C ARG A 26 12.34 -14.56 0.98
N MET A 27 11.47 -14.06 1.86
CA MET A 27 10.11 -13.72 1.46
C MET A 27 10.09 -12.61 0.40
N ASP A 28 10.87 -11.53 0.58
CA ASP A 28 10.98 -10.49 -0.45
C ASP A 28 11.45 -11.05 -1.80
N GLU A 29 12.42 -11.96 -1.79
CA GLU A 29 12.94 -12.55 -3.02
C GLU A 29 11.91 -13.46 -3.69
N THR A 30 11.14 -14.22 -2.92
CA THR A 30 10.00 -14.98 -3.47
C THR A 30 8.95 -14.05 -4.08
N LEU A 31 8.58 -12.98 -3.38
CA LEU A 31 7.62 -11.99 -3.90
C LEU A 31 8.13 -11.30 -5.17
N ARG A 32 9.41 -10.95 -5.23
CA ARG A 32 10.05 -10.34 -6.40
C ARG A 32 10.05 -11.29 -7.61
N ARG A 33 10.35 -12.58 -7.40
CA ARG A 33 10.30 -13.60 -8.46
C ARG A 33 8.90 -13.75 -9.04
N LEU A 34 7.89 -13.87 -8.18
CA LEU A 34 6.49 -13.97 -8.63
C LEU A 34 6.05 -12.76 -9.47
N LEU A 35 6.49 -11.56 -9.10
CA LEU A 35 6.23 -10.35 -9.89
C LEU A 35 6.95 -10.33 -11.23
N ALA A 36 8.19 -10.81 -11.29
CA ALA A 36 8.94 -10.90 -12.53
C ALA A 36 8.25 -11.85 -13.53
N ASP A 37 7.73 -12.97 -13.03
CA ASP A 37 7.03 -13.99 -13.83
C ASP A 37 5.62 -13.54 -14.26
N ALA A 38 4.95 -12.71 -13.45
CA ALA A 38 3.64 -12.14 -13.77
C ALA A 38 3.69 -10.98 -14.80
N SER A 39 4.89 -10.53 -15.21
CA SER A 39 5.02 -9.41 -16.14
C SER A 39 4.47 -9.76 -17.53
N PRO A 40 3.71 -8.88 -18.21
CA PRO A 40 2.87 -9.23 -19.37
C PRO A 40 3.62 -9.68 -20.63
N ALA A 41 4.96 -9.73 -20.62
CA ALA A 41 5.76 -10.13 -21.77
C ALA A 41 5.54 -11.60 -22.18
N ALA A 42 4.88 -12.43 -21.35
CA ALA A 42 4.58 -13.84 -21.64
C ALA A 42 3.08 -14.14 -21.85
N ALA A 43 2.19 -13.14 -21.79
CA ALA A 43 0.73 -13.33 -21.84
C ALA A 43 0.12 -13.11 -23.24
N ASP A 44 0.88 -13.38 -24.31
CA ASP A 44 0.30 -13.51 -25.65
C ASP A 44 -0.07 -15.00 -25.86
N ASP A 45 -1.32 -15.24 -26.23
CA ASP A 45 -1.85 -16.51 -26.76
C ASP A 45 -2.45 -17.59 -25.82
N ARG A 46 -3.17 -17.20 -24.74
CA ARG A 46 -4.19 -18.09 -24.15
C ARG A 46 -5.58 -17.49 -24.21
N ARG A 47 -6.28 -17.78 -25.32
CA ARG A 47 -7.74 -17.61 -25.45
C ARG A 47 -8.45 -18.57 -24.49
N LEU A 48 -8.97 -18.04 -23.39
CA LEU A 48 -9.99 -18.73 -22.60
C LEU A 48 -11.38 -18.35 -23.15
N GLY A 49 -12.15 -19.37 -23.54
CA GLY A 49 -13.53 -19.23 -24.01
C GLY A 49 -14.52 -18.90 -22.88
N PRO A 50 -15.79 -18.63 -23.21
CA PRO A 50 -16.79 -18.21 -22.24
C PRO A 50 -17.19 -19.40 -21.35
N ALA A 51 -17.06 -19.25 -20.04
CA ALA A 51 -17.61 -20.18 -19.06
C ALA A 51 -18.83 -19.56 -18.38
N ASP A 52 -19.91 -20.33 -18.36
CA ASP A 52 -21.21 -20.02 -17.76
C ASP A 52 -21.15 -19.99 -16.22
N ASP A 53 -22.05 -19.17 -15.66
CA ASP A 53 -22.32 -18.91 -14.24
C ASP A 53 -22.92 -20.14 -13.50
N PRO A 54 -22.41 -20.44 -12.30
CA PRO A 54 -23.34 -20.84 -11.23
C PRO A 54 -23.06 -20.11 -9.90
N ARG A 55 -24.03 -19.27 -9.53
CA ARG A 55 -24.48 -18.88 -8.18
C ARG A 55 -23.92 -19.73 -7.03
N LEU A 56 -23.14 -19.08 -6.14
CA LEU A 56 -22.87 -19.54 -4.77
C LEU A 56 -22.91 -18.39 -3.76
N GLY A 57 -23.20 -18.77 -2.51
CA GLY A 57 -23.72 -17.97 -1.41
C GLY A 57 -22.90 -16.75 -0.97
N ALA A 58 -23.64 -15.75 -0.50
CA ALA A 58 -23.14 -14.52 0.11
C ALA A 58 -22.34 -14.82 1.40
N ALA A 59 -21.01 -14.69 1.30
CA ALA A 59 -20.13 -14.45 2.43
C ALA A 59 -19.82 -12.94 2.47
N GLY A 60 -19.92 -12.35 3.67
CA GLY A 60 -19.84 -10.91 3.89
C GLY A 60 -18.51 -10.31 3.45
N ALA A 61 -18.59 -9.13 2.81
CA ALA A 61 -17.46 -8.31 2.44
C ALA A 61 -16.63 -7.90 3.68
N PRO A 62 -15.29 -8.00 3.65
CA PRO A 62 -14.46 -7.37 4.66
C PRO A 62 -14.44 -5.85 4.43
N PRO A 63 -14.31 -5.03 5.50
CA PRO A 63 -14.23 -3.59 5.36
C PRO A 63 -12.88 -3.17 4.75
N ALA A 64 -12.94 -2.19 3.85
CA ALA A 64 -11.78 -1.44 3.40
C ALA A 64 -11.13 -0.73 4.60
N GLY A 65 -9.97 -1.23 5.03
CA GLY A 65 -9.27 -0.76 6.22
C GLY A 65 -8.22 -1.76 6.70
N ALA A 66 -7.33 -2.22 5.82
CA ALA A 66 -6.19 -3.02 6.22
C ALA A 66 -5.10 -2.11 6.82
N ALA A 67 -5.30 -1.71 8.07
CA ALA A 67 -4.29 -1.44 9.10
C ALA A 67 -5.01 -0.91 10.35
N ALA A 68 -5.00 -1.72 11.42
CA ALA A 68 -5.48 -1.47 12.78
C ALA A 68 -7.02 -1.41 13.00
N ASP A 69 -7.56 -2.47 13.61
CA ASP A 69 -8.89 -2.50 14.26
C ASP A 69 -8.68 -2.68 15.78
N PRO A 70 -9.00 -1.69 16.64
CA PRO A 70 -9.31 -1.93 18.04
C PRO A 70 -10.83 -1.94 18.22
N ARG A 71 -11.39 -3.11 18.50
CA ARG A 71 -12.81 -3.30 18.86
C ARG A 71 -13.10 -2.92 20.31
N LEU A 72 -14.35 -2.46 20.51
CA LEU A 72 -15.26 -2.50 21.69
C LEU A 72 -15.88 -1.10 21.90
N GLY A 73 -17.19 -0.86 22.02
CA GLY A 73 -18.40 -1.68 22.15
C GLY A 73 -19.66 -0.78 22.06
N ALA A 74 -20.81 -1.41 21.89
CA ALA A 74 -22.08 -0.85 21.40
C ALA A 74 -23.05 -0.28 22.46
N ALA A 75 -24.03 0.54 22.02
CA ALA A 75 -25.47 0.52 22.40
C ALA A 75 -26.26 1.59 21.59
N GLY A 76 -27.18 1.22 20.67
CA GLY A 76 -28.66 1.25 20.84
C GLY A 76 -29.27 2.59 20.37
N THR A 77 -30.33 2.77 19.57
CA THR A 77 -31.61 2.06 19.32
C THR A 77 -32.28 2.62 18.01
N PRO A 78 -33.62 2.60 17.72
CA PRO A 78 -34.18 1.89 16.58
C PRO A 78 -34.96 2.72 15.52
N ARG A 79 -35.33 2.00 14.45
CA ARG A 79 -36.33 2.23 13.37
C ARG A 79 -37.41 3.32 13.56
N THR A 80 -37.74 4.01 12.46
CA THR A 80 -39.11 4.21 11.89
C THR A 80 -39.00 4.87 10.51
N GLY A 81 -39.59 4.29 9.44
CA GLY A 81 -40.80 4.79 8.76
C GLY A 81 -40.47 5.07 7.28
N ALA A 82 -40.89 4.28 6.30
CA ALA A 82 -42.21 4.22 5.66
C ALA A 82 -42.46 5.31 4.59
N ALA A 83 -42.78 4.81 3.39
CA ALA A 83 -43.71 5.33 2.39
C ALA A 83 -43.25 6.28 1.26
N ASP A 84 -43.47 5.74 0.05
CA ASP A 84 -44.14 6.32 -1.12
C ASP A 84 -43.47 7.34 -2.04
N GLY A 85 -43.69 7.11 -3.34
CA GLY A 85 -43.53 8.14 -4.36
C GLY A 85 -43.28 7.63 -5.78
N ARG A 86 -44.27 6.96 -6.39
CA ARG A 86 -44.28 6.69 -7.84
C ARG A 86 -44.20 8.00 -8.62
N SER A 87 -43.30 8.08 -9.61
CA SER A 87 -43.58 8.88 -10.81
C SER A 87 -42.84 8.33 -12.04
N ARG A 88 -43.66 7.89 -12.99
CA ARG A 88 -43.32 7.59 -14.38
C ARG A 88 -42.79 8.86 -15.06
N ARG A 89 -41.81 8.74 -15.97
CA ARG A 89 -41.88 9.38 -17.29
C ARG A 89 -40.77 8.95 -18.27
N ARG A 90 -41.27 8.58 -19.45
CA ARG A 90 -40.78 8.80 -20.82
C ARG A 90 -39.45 8.21 -21.29
N ALA A 91 -39.63 7.29 -22.24
CA ALA A 91 -38.71 6.88 -23.28
C ALA A 91 -38.20 8.05 -24.13
N ALA A 92 -36.93 7.96 -24.53
CA ALA A 92 -36.34 8.71 -25.63
C ALA A 92 -35.39 7.75 -26.40
N ALA A 93 -35.53 7.75 -27.73
CA ALA A 93 -34.88 6.85 -28.67
C ALA A 93 -33.36 7.10 -28.83
N PRO A 94 -32.56 6.08 -29.22
CA PRO A 94 -31.14 6.25 -29.46
C PRO A 94 -30.85 6.79 -30.88
N ARG A 95 -29.94 7.77 -30.95
CA ARG A 95 -29.28 8.28 -32.17
C ARG A 95 -27.98 7.50 -32.45
N PRO A 96 -27.54 7.39 -33.72
CA PRO A 96 -26.44 6.51 -34.11
C PRO A 96 -25.05 7.03 -33.69
N SER A 97 -24.21 6.11 -33.20
CA SER A 97 -22.83 6.33 -32.78
C SER A 97 -21.87 6.37 -33.98
N ARG A 98 -21.09 7.45 -34.08
CA ARG A 98 -19.95 7.57 -35.02
C ARG A 98 -18.74 6.79 -34.52
N ALA A 99 -18.08 6.08 -35.43
CA ALA A 99 -16.91 5.23 -35.17
C ALA A 99 -15.64 6.02 -34.74
N PRO A 100 -14.73 5.42 -33.94
CA PRO A 100 -13.50 6.07 -33.53
C PRO A 100 -12.34 5.82 -34.51
N ARG A 101 -11.60 6.89 -34.82
CA ARG A 101 -10.32 6.88 -35.55
C ARG A 101 -9.19 6.43 -34.61
N ARG A 102 -8.44 5.39 -35.02
CA ARG A 102 -7.22 4.92 -34.36
C ARG A 102 -6.09 5.92 -34.55
N ARG A 103 -5.46 6.36 -33.45
CA ARG A 103 -4.19 7.11 -33.46
C ARG A 103 -3.10 6.21 -32.88
N ALA A 104 -2.14 5.85 -33.72
CA ALA A 104 -0.94 5.11 -33.33
C ALA A 104 0.01 6.04 -32.55
N TRP A 105 0.56 5.53 -31.45
CA TRP A 105 1.66 6.16 -30.72
C TRP A 105 2.95 5.43 -31.08
N ALA A 106 3.96 6.21 -31.48
CA ALA A 106 5.30 5.74 -31.77
C ALA A 106 6.13 5.67 -30.47
N LEU A 107 6.91 4.60 -30.35
CA LEU A 107 7.87 4.35 -29.28
C LEU A 107 9.10 5.27 -29.44
N VAL A 108 9.58 5.84 -28.34
CA VAL A 108 10.88 6.52 -28.25
C VAL A 108 11.78 5.69 -27.32
N PRO A 109 13.03 5.37 -27.69
CA PRO A 109 13.94 4.61 -26.83
C PRO A 109 14.58 5.52 -25.76
N VAL A 110 14.65 5.03 -24.53
CA VAL A 110 15.42 5.63 -23.43
C VAL A 110 16.85 5.09 -23.49
N ALA A 111 17.83 6.00 -23.64
CA ALA A 111 19.25 5.70 -23.55
C ALA A 111 19.73 5.82 -22.10
N LEU A 112 20.37 4.77 -21.59
CA LEU A 112 21.09 4.73 -20.31
C LEU A 112 22.41 5.50 -20.45
N GLY A 113 22.57 6.57 -19.67
CA GLY A 113 23.82 7.34 -19.57
C GLY A 113 24.38 7.30 -18.15
N THR A 114 25.38 6.47 -17.91
CA THR A 114 26.24 6.54 -16.72
C THR A 114 27.24 7.69 -16.87
N LEU A 115 27.07 8.75 -16.09
CA LEU A 115 28.07 9.82 -15.92
C LEU A 115 28.87 9.56 -14.63
N ALA A 116 30.09 9.04 -14.80
CA ALA A 116 31.14 9.12 -13.80
C ALA A 116 31.95 10.39 -14.08
N LEU A 117 31.65 11.48 -13.38
CA LEU A 117 32.45 12.70 -13.41
C LEU A 117 33.58 12.60 -12.39
N SER A 118 34.81 12.39 -12.86
CA SER A 118 36.02 12.61 -12.07
C SER A 118 36.75 13.85 -12.62
N LEU A 119 36.46 15.03 -12.05
CA LEU A 119 37.28 16.22 -12.25
C LEU A 119 38.46 16.18 -11.26
N GLY A 120 39.64 15.83 -11.75
CA GLY A 120 40.90 16.00 -11.04
C GLY A 120 41.65 17.22 -11.58
N VAL A 121 41.56 18.36 -10.89
CA VAL A 121 42.44 19.52 -11.15
C VAL A 121 43.70 19.34 -10.30
N ALA A 122 44.85 19.13 -10.95
CA ALA A 122 46.13 19.08 -10.28
C ALA A 122 46.67 20.50 -10.04
N VAL A 123 46.74 20.91 -8.77
CA VAL A 123 47.45 22.12 -8.35
C VAL A 123 48.80 21.69 -7.75
N PRO A 124 49.95 22.15 -8.29
CA PRO A 124 51.26 21.83 -7.72
C PRO A 124 51.53 22.77 -6.54
N GLY A 125 51.40 22.25 -5.31
CA GLY A 125 51.62 23.06 -4.11
C GLY A 125 51.39 22.33 -2.78
N GLY A 126 52.15 21.28 -2.49
CA GLY A 126 52.66 20.95 -1.15
C GLY A 126 51.73 20.73 0.05
N LYS A 127 50.40 20.73 -0.09
CA LYS A 127 49.43 20.29 0.93
C LYS A 127 48.31 19.58 0.19
N THR A 128 48.28 18.25 0.25
CA THR A 128 47.15 17.47 -0.27
C THR A 128 45.87 18.07 0.29
N PRO A 129 44.99 18.67 -0.53
CA PRO A 129 43.68 19.09 -0.04
C PRO A 129 43.02 17.82 0.48
N ALA A 130 42.61 17.85 1.76
CA ALA A 130 41.79 16.78 2.29
C ALA A 130 40.59 16.66 1.35
N VAL A 131 40.51 15.55 0.62
CA VAL A 131 39.31 15.18 -0.10
C VAL A 131 38.28 14.93 1.00
N ILE A 132 37.47 15.94 1.29
CA ILE A 132 36.34 15.80 2.20
C ILE A 132 35.41 14.85 1.46
N ALA A 133 35.50 13.56 1.78
CA ALA A 133 34.53 12.60 1.33
C ALA A 133 33.15 13.13 1.77
N PRO A 134 32.16 13.23 0.86
CA PRO A 134 30.85 13.71 1.23
C PRO A 134 30.33 12.85 2.39
N GLN A 135 30.00 13.52 3.50
CA GLN A 135 29.48 12.86 4.68
C GLN A 135 28.20 12.11 4.26
N PRO A 136 28.01 10.84 4.66
CA PRO A 136 26.79 10.12 4.33
C PRO A 136 25.60 10.91 4.87
N ALA A 137 24.64 11.21 3.99
CA ALA A 137 23.49 12.01 4.36
C ALA A 137 22.74 11.32 5.51
N SER A 138 22.41 12.07 6.56
CA SER A 138 21.55 11.55 7.63
C SER A 138 20.12 11.36 7.12
N ALA A 139 19.33 10.47 7.73
CA ALA A 139 17.91 10.34 7.43
C ALA A 139 17.16 11.69 7.56
N ALA A 140 17.55 12.51 8.54
CA ALA A 140 16.98 13.84 8.75
C ALA A 140 17.30 14.83 7.61
N THR A 141 18.50 14.73 7.02
CA THR A 141 18.90 15.51 5.84
C THR A 141 18.07 15.10 4.63
N VAL A 142 17.97 13.79 4.39
CA VAL A 142 17.20 13.22 3.28
C VAL A 142 15.72 13.60 3.36
N LEU A 143 15.08 13.43 4.53
CA LEU A 143 13.68 13.82 4.71
C LEU A 143 13.44 15.32 4.48
N ALA A 144 14.41 16.16 4.83
CA ALA A 144 14.33 17.61 4.57
C ALA A 144 14.43 17.94 3.07
N GLU A 145 15.21 17.18 2.31
CA GLU A 145 15.31 17.29 0.85
C GLU A 145 14.02 16.82 0.15
N LEU A 146 13.53 15.63 0.52
CA LEU A 146 12.28 15.06 -0.01
C LEU A 146 11.08 15.97 0.27
N ARG A 147 11.05 16.60 1.46
CA ARG A 147 10.08 17.66 1.78
C ARG A 147 10.09 18.79 0.76
N GLY A 148 11.28 19.26 0.37
CA GLY A 148 11.44 20.33 -0.63
C GLY A 148 10.85 19.91 -1.98
N LYS A 149 11.17 18.70 -2.43
CA LYS A 149 10.67 18.12 -3.67
C LYS A 149 9.14 17.98 -3.67
N ALA A 150 8.59 17.39 -2.61
CA ALA A 150 7.15 17.21 -2.44
C ALA A 150 6.39 18.54 -2.36
N ALA A 151 6.97 19.59 -1.77
CA ALA A 151 6.36 20.92 -1.70
C ALA A 151 6.23 21.60 -3.07
N THR A 152 7.11 21.24 -4.01
CA THR A 152 7.14 21.79 -5.38
C THR A 152 6.53 20.87 -6.43
N ALA A 153 6.11 19.66 -6.04
CA ALA A 153 5.54 18.70 -6.95
C ALA A 153 4.28 19.27 -7.60
N THR A 154 4.19 19.15 -8.93
CA THR A 154 2.99 19.58 -9.66
C THR A 154 1.87 18.60 -9.33
N VAL A 155 0.75 19.12 -8.83
CA VAL A 155 -0.45 18.32 -8.58
C VAL A 155 -1.25 18.30 -9.89
N PRO A 156 -1.45 17.12 -10.52
CA PRO A 156 -2.31 17.02 -11.69
C PRO A 156 -3.73 17.51 -11.36
N ASN A 157 -4.44 18.06 -12.34
CA ASN A 157 -5.84 18.42 -12.18
C ASN A 157 -6.75 17.23 -12.49
N GLY A 158 -7.93 17.22 -11.88
CA GLY A 158 -8.96 16.23 -12.22
C GLY A 158 -10.01 16.09 -11.12
N ARG A 159 -11.21 15.67 -11.49
CA ARG A 159 -12.34 15.50 -10.57
C ARG A 159 -12.08 14.46 -9.47
N TYR A 160 -11.40 13.38 -9.78
CA TYR A 160 -11.16 12.25 -8.88
C TYR A 160 -9.69 12.16 -8.48
N ALA A 161 -9.42 11.90 -7.20
CA ALA A 161 -8.16 11.35 -6.75
C ALA A 161 -8.12 9.86 -7.11
N TYR A 162 -7.27 9.50 -8.06
CA TYR A 162 -7.03 8.12 -8.46
C TYR A 162 -5.80 7.57 -7.75
N GLN A 163 -5.91 6.38 -7.21
CA GLN A 163 -4.77 5.65 -6.67
C GLN A 163 -4.90 4.17 -7.05
N LYS A 164 -3.80 3.60 -7.54
CA LYS A 164 -3.60 2.16 -7.69
C LYS A 164 -2.51 1.73 -6.72
N GLN A 165 -2.80 0.69 -5.95
CA GLN A 165 -1.88 0.12 -4.98
C GLN A 165 -1.79 -1.39 -5.13
N LEU A 166 -0.64 -1.93 -4.74
CA LEU A 166 -0.40 -3.36 -4.61
C LEU A 166 0.06 -3.63 -3.18
N ALA A 167 -0.67 -4.44 -2.43
CA ALA A 167 -0.36 -4.80 -1.06
C ALA A 167 -0.13 -6.31 -0.95
N TYR A 168 0.84 -6.74 -0.16
CA TYR A 168 1.05 -8.13 0.20
C TYR A 168 0.55 -8.30 1.62
N VAL A 169 -0.65 -8.84 1.74
CA VAL A 169 -1.41 -8.86 2.98
C VAL A 169 -1.35 -10.26 3.57
N SER A 170 -0.97 -10.34 4.83
CA SER A 170 -1.00 -11.59 5.59
C SER A 170 -2.42 -11.91 6.06
N HIS A 171 -2.88 -13.11 5.73
CA HIS A 171 -4.19 -13.65 6.13
C HIS A 171 -4.00 -14.85 7.04
N MET A 172 -4.64 -14.83 8.21
CA MET A 172 -4.76 -16.01 9.06
C MET A 172 -5.94 -16.86 8.57
N ARG A 173 -5.67 -18.09 8.14
CA ARG A 173 -6.68 -19.04 7.64
C ARG A 173 -6.66 -20.35 8.43
N GLY A 174 -7.61 -21.22 8.11
CA GLY A 174 -7.79 -22.51 8.76
C GLY A 174 -8.76 -22.48 9.94
N SER A 175 -9.14 -23.68 10.39
CA SER A 175 -10.01 -23.91 11.54
C SER A 175 -9.29 -24.83 12.53
N THR A 176 -9.68 -24.75 13.80
CA THR A 176 -9.12 -25.58 14.88
C THR A 176 -9.36 -27.08 14.69
N GLY A 177 -10.24 -27.49 13.77
CA GLY A 177 -10.67 -28.89 13.62
C GLY A 177 -9.91 -29.76 12.59
N THR A 178 -9.31 -29.22 11.53
CA THR A 178 -8.88 -30.04 10.37
C THR A 178 -7.48 -29.76 9.82
N GLY A 179 -6.73 -28.82 10.37
CA GLY A 179 -5.38 -28.53 9.85
C GLY A 179 -4.53 -27.53 10.64
N GLY A 180 -5.07 -26.98 11.73
CA GLY A 180 -4.46 -25.86 12.43
C GLY A 180 -4.72 -24.53 11.72
N ARG A 181 -4.40 -23.42 12.39
CA ARG A 181 -4.36 -22.10 11.75
C ARG A 181 -3.02 -21.93 11.05
N PHE A 182 -3.04 -21.34 9.87
CA PHE A 182 -1.84 -21.04 9.08
C PHE A 182 -1.92 -19.62 8.51
N VAL A 183 -0.76 -19.08 8.13
CA VAL A 183 -0.64 -17.74 7.53
C VAL A 183 -0.39 -17.87 6.04
N VAL A 184 -1.19 -17.18 5.22
CA VAL A 184 -0.93 -17.02 3.78
C VAL A 184 -0.79 -15.54 3.45
N VAL A 185 0.20 -15.18 2.67
CA VAL A 185 0.42 -13.82 2.19
C VAL A 185 -0.07 -13.74 0.75
N LEU A 186 -1.05 -12.87 0.53
CA LEU A 186 -1.73 -12.71 -0.76
C LEU A 186 -1.48 -11.31 -1.32
N PRO A 187 -1.22 -11.17 -2.64
CA PRO A 187 -1.22 -9.87 -3.29
C PRO A 187 -2.64 -9.34 -3.47
N HIS A 188 -2.89 -8.13 -3.02
CA HIS A 188 -4.10 -7.34 -3.22
C HIS A 188 -3.78 -6.18 -4.15
N GLU A 189 -4.37 -6.15 -5.34
CA GLU A 189 -4.40 -4.97 -6.20
C GLU A 189 -5.67 -4.19 -5.90
N LEU A 190 -5.54 -2.91 -5.52
CA LEU A 190 -6.68 -2.03 -5.24
C LEU A 190 -6.56 -0.75 -6.06
N GLU A 191 -7.61 -0.48 -6.85
CA GLU A 191 -7.80 0.78 -7.55
C GLU A 191 -8.96 1.57 -6.91
N GLN A 192 -8.77 2.86 -6.72
CA GLN A 192 -9.79 3.74 -6.15
C GLN A 192 -9.84 5.09 -6.86
N TRP A 193 -11.06 5.61 -7.05
CA TRP A 193 -11.35 6.94 -7.59
C TRP A 193 -12.24 7.68 -6.60
N VAL A 194 -11.68 8.68 -5.92
CA VAL A 194 -12.35 9.41 -4.82
C VAL A 194 -12.67 10.82 -5.28
N ASP A 195 -13.93 11.25 -5.17
CA ASP A 195 -14.31 12.64 -5.43
C ASP A 195 -14.09 13.57 -4.22
N ALA A 196 -14.33 14.87 -4.42
CA ALA A 196 -14.12 15.88 -3.38
C ALA A 196 -15.04 15.72 -2.16
N ASP A 197 -16.19 15.03 -2.32
CA ASP A 197 -17.16 14.81 -1.26
C ASP A 197 -16.88 13.50 -0.48
N GLY A 198 -15.85 12.74 -0.89
CA GLY A 198 -15.50 11.45 -0.28
C GLY A 198 -16.34 10.28 -0.76
N ASN A 199 -17.10 10.43 -1.85
CA ASN A 199 -17.65 9.26 -2.54
C ASN A 199 -16.55 8.65 -3.40
N ALA A 200 -16.43 7.33 -3.37
CA ALA A 200 -15.44 6.63 -4.16
C ALA A 200 -16.03 5.46 -4.96
N VAL A 201 -15.33 5.14 -6.04
CA VAL A 201 -15.43 3.84 -6.70
C VAL A 201 -14.17 3.06 -6.37
N GLY A 202 -14.33 1.83 -5.90
CA GLY A 202 -13.24 0.90 -5.64
C GLY A 202 -13.30 -0.29 -6.59
N LYS A 203 -12.15 -0.91 -6.83
CA LYS A 203 -12.01 -2.19 -7.52
C LYS A 203 -10.84 -2.94 -6.89
N GLU A 204 -11.06 -4.17 -6.49
CA GLU A 204 -10.05 -5.01 -5.82
C GLU A 204 -9.86 -6.33 -6.57
N VAL A 205 -8.61 -6.78 -6.63
CA VAL A 205 -8.23 -8.13 -7.07
C VAL A 205 -7.36 -8.75 -5.98
N ILE A 206 -7.73 -9.93 -5.51
CA ILE A 206 -6.93 -10.74 -4.58
C ILE A 206 -6.37 -11.92 -5.40
N HIS A 207 -5.06 -11.92 -5.56
CA HIS A 207 -4.32 -12.91 -6.34
C HIS A 207 -4.05 -14.18 -5.51
N GLU A 208 -5.11 -14.95 -5.26
CA GLU A 208 -5.03 -16.26 -4.57
C GLU A 208 -4.09 -17.25 -5.29
N ASP A 209 -3.94 -17.09 -6.61
CA ASP A 209 -3.03 -17.83 -7.48
C ASP A 209 -1.54 -17.48 -7.27
N GLN A 210 -1.26 -16.44 -6.50
CA GLN A 210 0.09 -15.95 -6.20
C GLN A 210 0.38 -15.99 -4.69
N ALA A 211 -0.27 -16.93 -3.99
CA ALA A 211 -0.07 -17.14 -2.56
C ALA A 211 1.40 -17.43 -2.23
N THR A 212 1.87 -16.81 -1.14
CA THR A 212 3.16 -17.13 -0.52
C THR A 212 2.99 -17.40 0.96
N PHE A 213 3.96 -18.08 1.55
CA PHE A 213 3.85 -18.61 2.90
C PHE A 213 5.05 -18.20 3.74
N PRO A 214 4.85 -17.70 4.97
CA PRO A 214 5.96 -17.36 5.86
C PRO A 214 6.80 -18.59 6.24
N THR A 215 6.17 -19.77 6.30
CA THR A 215 6.81 -21.04 6.69
C THR A 215 6.38 -22.18 5.76
N PRO A 216 7.22 -23.22 5.56
CA PRO A 216 6.82 -24.44 4.85
C PRO A 216 5.63 -25.15 5.49
N GLU A 217 5.47 -25.05 6.81
CA GLU A 217 4.32 -25.62 7.51
C GLU A 217 3.01 -24.89 7.14
N ASP A 218 3.06 -23.57 6.94
CA ASP A 218 1.92 -22.81 6.47
C ASP A 218 1.53 -23.20 5.03
N GLU A 219 2.52 -23.41 4.15
CA GLU A 219 2.32 -23.90 2.78
C GLU A 219 1.68 -25.28 2.77
N ALA A 220 2.24 -26.25 3.50
CA ALA A 220 1.68 -27.59 3.61
C ALA A 220 0.28 -27.60 4.25
N ALA A 221 -0.02 -26.65 5.14
CA ALA A 221 -1.36 -26.50 5.70
C ALA A 221 -2.37 -25.95 4.68
N TYR A 222 -1.95 -25.01 3.83
CA TYR A 222 -2.76 -24.49 2.74
C TYR A 222 -3.04 -25.57 1.68
N GLU A 223 -2.02 -26.32 1.24
CA GLU A 223 -2.16 -27.39 0.24
C GLU A 223 -3.10 -28.52 0.68
N ARG A 224 -3.16 -28.82 1.98
CA ARG A 224 -4.10 -29.80 2.54
C ARG A 224 -5.57 -29.41 2.37
N LEU A 225 -5.87 -28.13 2.12
CA LEU A 225 -7.22 -27.68 1.80
C LEU A 225 -7.64 -28.05 0.37
N GLY A 226 -6.71 -28.50 -0.48
CA GLY A 226 -6.93 -28.81 -1.89
C GLY A 226 -6.56 -27.64 -2.81
N GLU A 227 -7.17 -27.60 -3.99
CA GLU A 227 -7.00 -26.47 -4.91
C GLU A 227 -7.40 -25.17 -4.20
N GLY A 228 -6.49 -24.20 -4.20
CA GLY A 228 -6.76 -22.86 -3.69
C GLY A 228 -7.95 -22.23 -4.39
N PRO A 229 -8.67 -21.30 -3.74
CA PRO A 229 -9.75 -20.59 -4.40
C PRO A 229 -9.22 -19.87 -5.65
N PRO A 230 -10.03 -19.73 -6.72
CA PRO A 230 -9.63 -18.90 -7.84
C PRO A 230 -9.40 -17.46 -7.38
N PRO A 231 -8.62 -16.66 -8.11
CA PRO A 231 -8.43 -15.25 -7.80
C PRO A 231 -9.77 -14.55 -7.62
N TYR A 232 -9.90 -13.80 -6.53
CA TYR A 232 -11.08 -12.98 -6.31
C TYR A 232 -10.92 -11.67 -7.07
N GLN A 233 -11.87 -11.37 -7.95
CA GLN A 233 -11.93 -10.08 -8.63
C GLN A 233 -13.27 -9.42 -8.36
N SER A 234 -13.24 -8.26 -7.71
CA SER A 234 -14.44 -7.47 -7.53
C SER A 234 -14.80 -6.75 -8.84
N GLY A 235 -16.09 -6.66 -9.15
CA GLY A 235 -16.57 -5.58 -10.01
C GLY A 235 -16.37 -4.22 -9.35
N PRO A 236 -16.47 -3.09 -10.10
CA PRO A 236 -16.40 -1.77 -9.49
C PRO A 236 -17.55 -1.57 -8.49
N TYR A 237 -17.21 -1.23 -7.24
CA TYR A 237 -18.16 -1.04 -6.15
C TYR A 237 -18.11 0.39 -5.61
N ARG A 238 -19.22 0.85 -5.03
CA ARG A 238 -19.31 2.18 -4.43
C ARG A 238 -18.86 2.14 -2.99
N ILE A 239 -18.11 3.15 -2.59
CA ILE A 239 -17.74 3.43 -1.21
C ILE A 239 -18.31 4.81 -0.87
N ARG A 240 -19.08 4.88 0.21
CA ARG A 240 -19.51 6.15 0.80
C ARG A 240 -18.60 6.47 1.96
N ASP A 241 -18.39 7.74 2.22
CA ASP A 241 -17.58 8.22 3.34
C ASP A 241 -16.17 7.63 3.32
N PHE A 242 -15.53 7.66 2.14
CA PHE A 242 -14.18 7.16 1.97
C PHE A 242 -13.21 7.85 2.95
N LYS A 243 -12.31 7.06 3.53
CA LYS A 243 -11.36 7.53 4.54
C LYS A 243 -9.91 7.25 4.13
N VAL A 244 -9.04 8.23 4.37
CA VAL A 244 -7.58 8.08 4.32
C VAL A 244 -7.07 8.23 5.74
N ALA A 245 -6.30 7.26 6.24
CA ALA A 245 -5.83 7.24 7.62
C ALA A 245 -6.97 7.43 8.63
N GLY A 246 -8.14 6.82 8.39
CA GLY A 246 -9.31 6.96 9.27
C GLY A 246 -10.04 8.32 9.19
N LEU A 247 -9.57 9.26 8.37
CA LEU A 247 -10.14 10.59 8.19
C LEU A 247 -10.89 10.70 6.86
N THR A 248 -12.06 11.34 6.88
CA THR A 248 -12.82 11.68 5.66
C THR A 248 -12.08 12.69 4.79
N VAL A 249 -12.44 12.79 3.51
CA VAL A 249 -11.84 13.78 2.59
C VAL A 249 -11.90 15.22 3.12
N PRO A 250 -13.04 15.72 3.67
CA PRO A 250 -13.08 17.04 4.28
C PRO A 250 -12.18 17.19 5.51
N GLU A 251 -12.07 16.16 6.36
CA GLU A 251 -11.18 16.19 7.53
C GLU A 251 -9.71 16.24 7.12
N VAL A 252 -9.30 15.51 6.09
CA VAL A 252 -7.93 15.58 5.54
C VAL A 252 -7.62 17.00 5.05
N ALA A 253 -8.57 17.66 4.39
CA ALA A 253 -8.39 19.03 3.91
C ALA A 253 -8.26 20.07 5.05
N GLN A 254 -8.74 19.74 6.25
CA GLN A 254 -8.67 20.60 7.44
C GLN A 254 -7.47 20.31 8.34
N LEU A 255 -6.66 19.28 8.03
CA LEU A 255 -5.46 18.99 8.81
C LEU A 255 -4.51 20.19 8.82
N PRO A 256 -3.93 20.54 9.98
CA PRO A 256 -2.98 21.64 10.06
C PRO A 256 -1.70 21.29 9.30
N THR A 257 -1.05 22.30 8.73
CA THR A 257 0.21 22.16 8.00
C THR A 257 1.44 22.58 8.83
N ASP A 258 1.23 23.06 10.06
CA ASP A 258 2.30 23.15 11.07
C ASP A 258 2.67 21.72 11.53
N PRO A 259 3.95 21.30 11.46
CA PRO A 259 4.34 19.92 11.78
C PRO A 259 3.98 19.47 13.20
N THR A 260 4.11 20.35 14.19
CA THR A 260 3.84 20.01 15.60
C THR A 260 2.34 19.85 15.83
N ALA A 261 1.54 20.79 15.31
CA ALA A 261 0.09 20.70 15.36
C ALA A 261 -0.44 19.49 14.58
N LEU A 262 0.15 19.17 13.43
CA LEU A 262 -0.19 18.01 12.61
C LEU A 262 0.07 16.71 13.33
N ARG A 263 1.28 16.53 13.87
CA ARG A 263 1.60 15.36 14.69
C ARG A 263 0.59 15.18 15.82
N SER A 264 0.33 16.25 16.55
CA SER A 264 -0.63 16.23 17.67
C SER A 264 -2.05 15.88 17.21
N ALA A 265 -2.46 16.32 16.02
CA ALA A 265 -3.77 15.98 15.46
C ALA A 265 -3.87 14.49 15.08
N LEU A 266 -2.83 13.93 14.45
CA LEU A 266 -2.79 12.51 14.09
C LEU A 266 -2.78 11.60 15.34
N GLU A 267 -1.99 11.95 16.36
CA GLU A 267 -1.91 11.20 17.62
C GLU A 267 -3.25 11.24 18.39
N ARG A 268 -3.93 12.39 18.44
CA ARG A 268 -5.25 12.50 19.10
C ARG A 268 -6.34 11.69 18.41
N GLY A 269 -6.24 11.49 17.10
CA GLY A 269 -7.11 10.59 16.35
C GLY A 269 -6.93 9.12 16.72
N GLN A 270 -6.01 8.80 17.65
CA GLN A 270 -5.60 7.44 18.03
C GLN A 270 -5.09 6.63 16.83
N LEU A 271 -4.55 7.32 15.83
CA LEU A 271 -3.99 6.70 14.65
C LEU A 271 -2.54 6.33 14.93
N ALA A 272 -2.14 5.13 14.51
CA ALA A 272 -0.72 4.78 14.47
C ALA A 272 -0.01 5.77 13.53
N LEU A 273 0.95 6.53 14.08
CA LEU A 273 1.50 7.72 13.42
C LEU A 273 2.20 7.39 12.09
N LEU A 274 2.97 6.30 12.04
CA LEU A 274 3.68 5.88 10.83
C LEU A 274 2.69 5.41 9.73
N PRO A 275 1.76 4.46 9.97
CA PRO A 275 0.74 4.11 8.98
C PRO A 275 -0.10 5.30 8.48
N ALA A 276 -0.54 6.18 9.38
CA ALA A 276 -1.31 7.36 9.00
C ALA A 276 -0.50 8.29 8.08
N THR A 277 0.77 8.51 8.43
CA THR A 277 1.68 9.33 7.63
C THR A 277 1.92 8.72 6.24
N ALA A 278 2.10 7.41 6.15
CA ALA A 278 2.27 6.70 4.88
C ALA A 278 1.03 6.85 3.97
N GLN A 279 -0.16 6.60 4.52
CA GLN A 279 -1.42 6.70 3.77
C GLN A 279 -1.66 8.13 3.25
N LEU A 280 -1.40 9.14 4.08
CA LEU A 280 -1.55 10.55 3.67
C LEU A 280 -0.50 10.98 2.64
N LEU A 281 0.75 10.52 2.76
CA LEU A 281 1.82 10.83 1.78
C LEU A 281 1.52 10.23 0.39
N ALA A 282 1.01 9.00 0.34
CA ALA A 282 0.61 8.35 -0.91
C ALA A 282 -0.63 9.00 -1.54
N SER A 283 -1.55 9.51 -0.73
CA SER A 283 -2.85 9.94 -1.22
C SER A 283 -2.76 11.18 -2.14
N PRO A 284 -3.43 11.18 -3.31
CA PRO A 284 -3.63 12.40 -4.11
C PRO A 284 -4.62 13.41 -3.48
N ILE A 285 -5.28 13.03 -2.38
CA ILE A 285 -6.18 13.92 -1.63
C ILE A 285 -5.38 14.92 -0.79
N ALA A 286 -4.23 14.51 -0.24
CA ALA A 286 -3.37 15.37 0.55
C ALA A 286 -2.71 16.45 -0.31
N SER A 287 -2.77 17.70 0.16
CA SER A 287 -2.11 18.85 -0.51
C SER A 287 -0.59 18.76 -0.42
N ALA A 288 0.12 19.47 -1.31
CA ALA A 288 1.58 19.53 -1.28
C ALA A 288 2.11 20.07 0.05
N GLN A 289 1.44 21.07 0.64
CA GLN A 289 1.80 21.63 1.94
C GLN A 289 1.61 20.61 3.07
N LEU A 290 0.52 19.82 3.03
CA LEU A 290 0.30 18.76 4.00
C LEU A 290 1.38 17.67 3.87
N LYS A 291 1.71 17.25 2.64
CA LYS A 291 2.80 16.27 2.41
C LYS A 291 4.15 16.79 2.92
N ALA A 292 4.47 18.06 2.69
CA ALA A 292 5.69 18.67 3.23
C ALA A 292 5.70 18.72 4.77
N ALA A 293 4.56 18.98 5.40
CA ALA A 293 4.42 18.92 6.85
C ALA A 293 4.64 17.49 7.38
N LEU A 294 4.10 16.47 6.70
CA LEU A 294 4.28 15.05 7.05
C LEU A 294 5.75 14.61 6.99
N PHE A 295 6.54 15.07 6.01
CA PHE A 295 7.99 14.83 6.02
C PHE A 295 8.68 15.44 7.25
N SER A 296 8.20 16.59 7.73
CA SER A 296 8.72 17.22 8.95
C SER A 296 8.31 16.44 10.20
N VAL A 297 7.11 15.85 10.20
CA VAL A 297 6.66 14.91 11.24
C VAL A 297 7.60 13.70 11.28
N LEU A 298 7.82 13.02 10.15
CA LEU A 298 8.75 11.88 10.05
C LEU A 298 10.15 12.23 10.54
N LYS A 299 10.67 13.40 10.15
CA LYS A 299 11.99 13.88 10.58
C LYS A 299 12.10 14.07 12.09
N SER A 300 10.99 14.39 12.77
CA SER A 300 10.95 14.59 14.22
C SER A 300 10.90 13.29 15.03
N LEU A 301 10.67 12.15 14.36
CA LEU A 301 10.57 10.87 15.05
C LEU A 301 11.97 10.34 15.42
N PRO A 302 12.13 9.77 16.63
CA PRO A 302 13.38 9.13 17.00
C PRO A 302 13.60 7.85 16.17
N GLY A 303 14.85 7.43 16.04
CA GLY A 303 15.20 6.13 15.46
C GLY A 303 15.16 6.06 13.93
N ALA A 304 14.96 7.17 13.22
CA ALA A 304 15.00 7.19 11.76
C ALA A 304 16.40 6.81 11.24
N ARG A 305 16.49 5.76 10.42
CA ARG A 305 17.72 5.30 9.78
C ARG A 305 17.61 5.37 8.27
N LEU A 306 18.68 5.82 7.63
CA LEU A 306 18.75 5.80 6.17
C LEU A 306 19.08 4.38 5.71
N VAL A 307 18.31 3.85 4.76
CA VAL A 307 18.60 2.62 4.04
C VAL A 307 19.03 3.01 2.63
N PRO A 308 20.35 3.07 2.36
CA PRO A 308 20.83 3.45 1.05
C PRO A 308 20.40 2.40 0.02
N SER A 309 19.93 2.85 -1.15
CA SER A 309 19.63 1.99 -2.30
C SER A 309 18.57 0.92 -2.06
N ALA A 310 17.52 1.26 -1.30
CA ALA A 310 16.37 0.38 -1.15
C ALA A 310 15.59 0.25 -2.48
N GLN A 311 15.00 -0.92 -2.69
CA GLN A 311 14.13 -1.21 -3.83
C GLN A 311 12.83 -1.82 -3.33
N ASP A 312 11.72 -1.53 -4.00
CA ASP A 312 10.48 -2.25 -3.77
C ASP A 312 10.44 -3.60 -4.49
N LEU A 313 9.34 -4.32 -4.33
CA LEU A 313 9.14 -5.62 -4.96
C LEU A 313 9.02 -5.54 -6.50
N GLN A 314 8.70 -4.37 -7.05
CA GLN A 314 8.68 -4.12 -8.49
C GLN A 314 10.07 -3.71 -9.03
N GLY A 315 11.10 -3.70 -8.18
CA GLY A 315 12.46 -3.31 -8.55
C GLY A 315 12.66 -1.80 -8.69
N ARG A 316 11.67 -0.97 -8.29
CA ARG A 316 11.84 0.49 -8.31
C ARG A 316 12.81 0.89 -7.20
N ALA A 317 13.93 1.48 -7.59
CA ALA A 317 14.89 2.03 -6.65
C ALA A 317 14.37 3.34 -6.04
N GLY A 318 14.67 3.53 -4.76
CA GLY A 318 14.30 4.74 -4.04
C GLY A 318 15.22 5.02 -2.86
N VAL A 319 14.87 6.08 -2.12
CA VAL A 319 15.53 6.42 -0.87
C VAL A 319 14.73 5.84 0.28
N GLY A 320 15.33 4.88 0.98
CA GLY A 320 14.72 4.20 2.11
C GLY A 320 14.94 4.96 3.42
N VAL A 321 13.88 5.20 4.18
CA VAL A 321 13.98 5.65 5.58
C VAL A 321 13.24 4.66 6.46
N GLU A 322 13.98 4.01 7.36
CA GLU A 322 13.45 3.00 8.25
C GLU A 322 13.23 3.58 9.65
N PHE A 323 12.11 3.20 10.24
CA PHE A 323 11.75 3.45 11.63
C PHE A 323 11.59 2.10 12.32
N GLU A 324 12.02 2.03 13.57
CA GLU A 324 11.98 0.79 14.34
C GLU A 324 11.49 1.08 15.75
N ASP A 325 10.49 0.31 16.19
CA ASP A 325 10.01 0.25 17.57
C ASP A 325 10.02 -1.21 18.07
N ASP A 326 9.48 -1.46 19.25
CA ASP A 326 9.48 -2.79 19.87
C ASP A 326 8.65 -3.83 19.09
N ALA A 327 7.63 -3.39 18.35
CA ALA A 327 6.71 -4.26 17.62
C ALA A 327 7.05 -4.36 16.13
N TRP A 328 7.51 -3.26 15.52
CA TRP A 328 7.63 -3.11 14.08
C TRP A 328 8.95 -2.52 13.63
N ARG A 329 9.38 -2.95 12.44
CA ARG A 329 10.37 -2.25 11.63
C ARG A 329 9.73 -1.85 10.31
N THR A 330 9.60 -0.54 10.09
CA THR A 330 8.87 0.03 8.96
C THR A 330 9.80 0.84 8.07
N LEU A 331 10.01 0.37 6.85
CA LEU A 331 10.71 1.08 5.79
C LEU A 331 9.71 1.93 4.99
N PHE A 332 10.00 3.21 4.85
CA PHE A 332 9.39 4.09 3.85
C PHE A 332 10.31 4.17 2.66
N LEU A 333 9.80 3.94 1.45
CA LEU A 333 10.56 4.07 0.22
C LEU A 333 10.05 5.25 -0.60
N PHE A 334 10.93 6.22 -0.85
CA PHE A 334 10.59 7.43 -1.59
C PHE A 334 11.26 7.48 -2.96
N ASP A 335 10.54 8.04 -3.93
CA ASP A 335 11.11 8.46 -5.20
C ASP A 335 12.07 9.63 -4.94
N PRO A 336 13.36 9.50 -5.31
CA PRO A 336 14.36 10.50 -4.99
C PRO A 336 14.09 11.84 -5.67
N ASP A 337 13.47 11.86 -6.85
CA ASP A 337 13.37 13.06 -7.69
C ASP A 337 12.15 13.91 -7.33
N THR A 338 11.05 13.25 -6.99
CA THR A 338 9.75 13.87 -6.72
C THR A 338 9.42 13.94 -5.23
N GLY A 339 10.03 13.09 -4.41
CA GLY A 339 9.62 12.89 -3.02
C GLY A 339 8.29 12.13 -2.87
N ALA A 340 7.77 11.51 -3.94
CA ALA A 340 6.58 10.67 -3.85
C ALA A 340 6.87 9.40 -3.03
N LEU A 341 5.91 8.94 -2.23
CA LEU A 341 6.02 7.64 -1.56
C LEU A 341 5.77 6.54 -2.58
N LEU A 342 6.77 5.67 -2.80
CA LEU A 342 6.67 4.48 -3.65
C LEU A 342 6.03 3.31 -2.91
N GLY A 343 6.20 3.25 -1.60
CA GLY A 343 5.57 2.25 -0.75
C GLY A 343 6.15 2.20 0.65
N THR A 344 5.60 1.32 1.46
CA THR A 344 6.12 0.95 2.76
C THR A 344 6.30 -0.55 2.86
N ARG A 345 7.25 -0.97 3.67
CA ARG A 345 7.40 -2.35 4.12
C ARG A 345 7.40 -2.37 5.64
N SER A 346 6.57 -3.23 6.22
CA SER A 346 6.48 -3.41 7.67
C SER A 346 6.85 -4.84 8.01
N ILE A 347 7.79 -5.01 8.94
CA ILE A 347 8.20 -6.32 9.45
C ILE A 347 7.78 -6.41 10.91
N GLY A 348 6.83 -7.31 11.19
CA GLY A 348 6.35 -7.58 12.54
C GLY A 348 7.37 -8.43 13.30
N LYS A 349 7.77 -7.97 14.49
CA LYS A 349 8.72 -8.68 15.36
C LYS A 349 8.06 -9.77 16.20
N GLN A 350 6.76 -9.65 16.49
CA GLN A 350 6.07 -10.47 17.49
C GLN A 350 4.60 -10.82 17.15
N GLU A 351 4.09 -10.49 15.96
CA GLU A 351 2.64 -10.67 15.68
C GLU A 351 2.17 -12.12 15.78
N VAL A 352 2.98 -13.06 15.30
CA VAL A 352 2.67 -14.49 15.37
C VAL A 352 3.88 -15.25 15.87
N PRO A 353 3.77 -15.99 17.00
CA PRO A 353 4.89 -16.76 17.53
C PRO A 353 5.54 -17.65 16.48
N GLY A 354 6.87 -17.52 16.34
CA GLY A 354 7.67 -18.30 15.39
C GLY A 354 7.51 -17.90 13.91
N ARG A 355 6.88 -16.75 13.60
CA ARG A 355 6.76 -16.25 12.22
C ARG A 355 7.21 -14.80 12.12
N THR A 356 7.98 -14.48 11.09
CA THR A 356 8.16 -13.09 10.64
C THR A 356 7.14 -12.79 9.57
N ILE A 357 6.27 -11.82 9.86
CA ILE A 357 5.37 -11.26 8.87
C ILE A 357 6.06 -10.03 8.26
N SER A 358 6.18 -10.01 6.94
CA SER A 358 6.66 -8.85 6.19
C SER A 358 5.57 -8.46 5.22
N ASP A 359 4.83 -7.41 5.58
CA ASP A 359 3.83 -6.84 4.72
C ASP A 359 4.45 -5.76 3.84
N TRP A 360 4.06 -5.74 2.58
CA TRP A 360 4.42 -4.69 1.65
C TRP A 360 3.16 -3.93 1.22
N TRP A 361 3.29 -2.63 1.08
CA TRP A 361 2.26 -1.78 0.52
C TRP A 361 2.89 -0.81 -0.48
N LEU A 362 2.56 -0.95 -1.75
CA LEU A 362 3.16 -0.21 -2.85
C LEU A 362 2.15 0.73 -3.47
N VAL A 363 2.59 1.96 -3.72
CA VAL A 363 1.89 2.92 -4.57
C VAL A 363 2.34 2.67 -6.01
N VAL A 364 1.45 2.09 -6.82
CA VAL A 364 1.72 1.81 -8.24
C VAL A 364 1.49 3.06 -9.07
N ASP A 365 0.36 3.74 -8.82
CA ASP A 365 0.02 5.01 -9.44
C ASP A 365 -0.80 5.87 -8.46
N ALA A 366 -0.64 7.19 -8.53
CA ALA A 366 -1.34 8.16 -7.71
C ALA A 366 -1.43 9.50 -8.44
N THR A 367 -2.63 9.89 -8.89
CA THR A 367 -2.84 11.09 -9.70
C THR A 367 -4.26 11.66 -9.54
N ARG A 368 -4.58 12.70 -10.31
CA ARG A 368 -5.94 13.20 -10.49
C ARG A 368 -6.43 12.88 -11.90
N THR A 369 -7.71 12.53 -12.03
CA THR A 369 -8.34 12.18 -13.31
C THR A 369 -9.79 12.65 -13.35
N ASP A 370 -10.32 12.92 -14.55
CA ASP A 370 -11.73 13.30 -14.74
C ASP A 370 -12.67 12.11 -14.91
N THR A 371 -12.13 10.89 -15.01
CA THR A 371 -12.90 9.68 -15.27
C THR A 371 -12.79 8.69 -14.13
N ALA A 372 -13.93 8.06 -13.82
CA ALA A 372 -14.04 6.92 -12.91
C ALA A 372 -14.88 5.83 -13.59
N PRO A 373 -14.65 4.54 -13.29
CA PRO A 373 -15.45 3.46 -13.84
C PRO A 373 -16.91 3.56 -13.39
N LYS A 374 -17.82 3.09 -14.24
CA LYS A 374 -19.24 3.00 -13.88
C LYS A 374 -19.42 1.81 -12.93
N THR A 375 -20.04 2.04 -11.79
CA THR A 375 -20.44 0.94 -10.90
C THR A 375 -21.67 0.23 -11.46
N ALA A 376 -21.80 -1.07 -11.19
CA ALA A 376 -23.10 -1.74 -11.31
C ALA A 376 -24.12 -0.99 -10.43
N ARG A 377 -25.37 -0.89 -10.91
CA ARG A 377 -26.44 -0.14 -10.23
C ARG A 377 -27.04 -0.94 -9.10
#